data_AF-A0A7C6B4M9-F1
#
_entry.id   AF-A0A7C6B4M9-F1
#
_cell.length_a   1.000
_cell.length_b   1.000
_cell.length_c   1.000
_cell.angle_alpha   90.00
_cell.angle_beta   90.00
_cell.angle_gamma   90.00
#
_symmetry.space_group_name_H-M   'P 1'
#
loop_
_entity.id
_entity.type
_entity.pdbx_description
1 polymer ?
#
loop_
_entity_poly.entity_id
_entity_poly.type
_entity_poly.pdbx_seq_one_letter_code
_entity_poly.pdbx_strand_id
1 'polypeptide(L)'
;MWNWKLIYEDNDIVCYCDIENVADAEEYADNIFRSQFCYQPLSNNVIIWVTFFYKSKQIVKYYTDYLKTNGLYNEEYKNLSNTLCLIEFKADENKYRVIPALDYDNKGNEIGVSKIITDEGTSFIKGIKGDWSSIKSSNTNKAIKAIYNFLFKRKED
;
A
#
# COMPACT_ATOMS: atom_id res chain seq x y z
N MET A 1 1.44 -9.90 -16.18
CA MET A 1 2.55 -8.92 -16.09
C MET A 1 1.97 -7.74 -15.34
N TRP A 2 2.35 -7.50 -14.09
CA TRP A 2 1.74 -6.43 -13.29
C TRP A 2 2.26 -5.08 -13.79
N ASN A 3 1.35 -4.18 -14.19
CA ASN A 3 1.71 -2.88 -14.75
C ASN A 3 1.83 -1.87 -13.60
N TRP A 4 3.02 -1.87 -12.97
CA TRP A 4 3.32 -1.04 -11.83
C TRP A 4 3.60 0.41 -12.24
N LYS A 5 2.75 1.34 -11.78
CA LYS A 5 2.98 2.77 -11.96
C LYS A 5 3.66 3.37 -10.74
N LEU A 6 4.74 4.12 -10.96
CA LEU A 6 5.32 4.95 -9.91
C LEU A 6 4.33 6.05 -9.51
N ILE A 7 3.91 6.08 -8.25
CA ILE A 7 2.98 7.10 -7.74
C ILE A 7 3.69 8.13 -6.86
N TYR A 8 4.71 7.70 -6.13
CA TYR A 8 5.38 8.56 -5.17
C TYR A 8 6.81 8.08 -4.89
N GLU A 9 7.72 9.02 -4.68
CA GLU A 9 9.08 8.77 -4.23
C GLU A 9 9.53 9.87 -3.27
N ASP A 10 10.23 9.49 -2.21
CA ASP A 10 11.01 10.40 -1.38
C ASP A 10 12.36 9.78 -0.99
N ASN A 11 12.97 10.26 0.09
CA ASN A 11 14.25 9.77 0.57
C ASN A 11 14.14 8.40 1.25
N ASP A 12 12.96 8.05 1.76
CA ASP A 12 12.75 6.87 2.58
C ASP A 12 12.14 5.72 1.78
N ILE A 13 11.23 6.01 0.85
CA ILE A 13 10.49 5.00 0.10
C ILE A 13 10.27 5.34 -1.38
N VAL A 14 10.01 4.31 -2.18
CA VAL A 14 9.36 4.41 -3.50
C VAL A 14 8.05 3.64 -3.44
N CYS A 15 6.96 4.25 -3.90
CA CYS A 15 5.65 3.63 -3.93
C CYS A 15 5.21 3.38 -5.37
N TYR A 16 5.04 2.10 -5.71
CA TYR A 16 4.41 1.66 -6.94
C TYR A 16 2.99 1.19 -6.66
N CYS A 17 2.15 1.32 -7.67
CA CYS A 17 0.75 0.98 -7.62
C CYS A 17 0.40 0.10 -8.81
N ASP A 18 -0.31 -1.01 -8.58
CA ASP A 18 -0.83 -1.84 -9.64
C ASP A 18 -2.11 -1.20 -10.17
N ILE A 19 -1.94 -0.36 -11.19
CA ILE A 19 -3.05 0.35 -11.82
C ILE A 19 -3.92 -0.58 -12.67
N GLU A 20 -3.44 -1.80 -12.92
CA GLU A 20 -4.16 -2.82 -13.68
C GLU A 20 -5.00 -3.77 -12.80
N ASN A 21 -4.94 -3.62 -11.48
CA ASN A 21 -5.74 -4.43 -10.56
C ASN A 21 -6.37 -3.55 -9.48
N VAL A 22 -7.02 -2.46 -9.92
CA VAL A 22 -7.89 -1.66 -9.04
C VAL A 22 -9.23 -2.38 -8.96
N ALA A 23 -9.52 -2.97 -7.80
CA ALA A 23 -10.79 -3.61 -7.55
C ALA A 23 -11.79 -2.58 -7.01
N ASP A 24 -12.88 -2.38 -7.75
CA ASP A 24 -14.05 -1.68 -7.25
C ASP A 24 -14.74 -2.56 -6.19
N ALA A 25 -15.05 -2.02 -5.01
CA ALA A 25 -15.73 -2.76 -3.94
C ALA A 25 -17.25 -2.76 -4.09
N GLU A 26 -17.81 -2.04 -5.08
CA GLU A 26 -19.22 -2.07 -5.43
C GLU A 26 -19.45 -3.01 -6.61
N GLU A 27 -20.27 -4.04 -6.41
CA GLU A 27 -20.77 -4.89 -7.49
C GLU A 27 -21.52 -4.03 -8.52
N TYR A 28 -21.11 -4.09 -9.78
CA TYR A 28 -21.99 -3.67 -10.86
C TYR A 28 -23.05 -4.77 -11.09
N ALA A 29 -24.15 -4.40 -11.74
CA ALA A 29 -25.24 -5.31 -12.10
C ALA A 29 -24.69 -6.65 -12.61
N ASP A 30 -25.28 -7.75 -12.11
CA ASP A 30 -24.93 -9.14 -12.41
C ASP A 30 -23.58 -9.67 -11.87
N ASN A 31 -23.18 -9.28 -10.64
CA ASN A 31 -21.97 -9.80 -9.96
C ASN A 31 -20.65 -9.51 -10.70
N ILE A 32 -20.59 -8.45 -11.51
CA ILE A 32 -19.39 -8.07 -12.26
C ILE A 32 -18.68 -6.93 -11.51
N PHE A 33 -17.42 -7.15 -11.14
CA PHE A 33 -16.54 -6.09 -10.62
C PHE A 33 -15.97 -5.26 -11.77
N ARG A 34 -15.97 -3.93 -11.62
CA ARG A 34 -15.42 -3.02 -12.63
C ARG A 34 -13.89 -3.16 -12.67
N SER A 35 -13.30 -3.26 -13.87
CA SER A 35 -11.84 -3.20 -14.08
C SER A 35 -11.43 -1.86 -14.68
N GLN A 36 -10.16 -1.46 -14.57
CA GLN A 36 -9.64 -0.20 -15.12
C GLN A 36 -9.75 -0.06 -16.65
N PHE A 37 -10.17 -1.11 -17.37
CA PHE A 37 -10.43 -1.06 -18.81
C PHE A 37 -11.85 -0.55 -19.14
N CYS A 38 -12.70 -0.37 -18.13
CA CYS A 38 -13.97 0.31 -18.31
C CYS A 38 -13.71 1.83 -18.30
N TYR A 39 -14.09 2.54 -19.37
CA TYR A 39 -14.10 4.01 -19.47
C TYR A 39 -15.05 4.71 -18.46
N GLN A 40 -15.37 4.04 -17.36
CA GLN A 40 -16.32 4.48 -16.34
C GLN A 40 -15.56 4.94 -15.08
N PRO A 41 -16.09 5.93 -14.35
CA PRO A 41 -15.51 6.33 -13.09
C PRO A 41 -15.53 5.17 -12.09
N LEU A 42 -14.43 5.01 -11.35
CA LEU A 42 -14.36 4.13 -10.18
C LEU A 42 -15.47 4.50 -9.18
N SER A 43 -16.01 3.53 -8.44
CA SER A 43 -16.88 3.84 -7.30
C SER A 43 -16.12 4.60 -6.20
N ASN A 44 -16.85 5.02 -5.17
CA ASN A 44 -16.23 5.65 -4.01
C ASN A 44 -15.43 4.66 -3.14
N ASN A 45 -15.60 3.36 -3.34
CA ASN A 45 -14.97 2.33 -2.53
C ASN A 45 -14.05 1.48 -3.41
N VAL A 46 -12.73 1.68 -3.29
CA VAL A 46 -11.77 0.97 -4.13
C VAL A 46 -10.67 0.34 -3.30
N ILE A 47 -10.14 -0.74 -3.84
CA ILE A 47 -9.05 -1.51 -3.26
C ILE A 47 -7.94 -1.59 -4.32
N ILE A 48 -6.69 -1.37 -3.90
CA ILE A 48 -5.56 -1.33 -4.82
C ILE A 48 -4.30 -1.92 -4.21
N TRP A 49 -3.56 -2.68 -5.02
CA TRP A 49 -2.25 -3.21 -4.64
C TRP A 49 -1.17 -2.16 -4.79
N VAL A 50 -0.34 -2.04 -3.76
CA VAL A 50 0.81 -1.15 -3.76
C VAL A 50 2.04 -1.84 -3.21
N THR A 51 3.19 -1.48 -3.76
CA THR A 51 4.48 -1.95 -3.25
C THR A 51 5.27 -0.75 -2.76
N PHE A 52 5.72 -0.82 -1.51
CA PHE A 52 6.62 0.15 -0.90
C PHE A 52 8.04 -0.42 -0.90
N PHE A 53 8.91 0.12 -1.76
CA PHE A 53 10.34 -0.16 -1.74
C PHE A 53 11.04 0.70 -0.71
N TYR A 54 11.91 0.10 0.09
CA TYR A 54 12.68 0.81 1.10
C TYR A 54 13.97 1.40 0.50
N LYS A 55 14.11 2.72 0.59
CA LYS A 55 15.39 3.41 0.34
C LYS A 55 16.17 3.61 1.63
N SER A 56 15.45 3.84 2.73
CA SER A 56 16.05 4.05 4.04
C SER A 56 16.44 2.74 4.71
N LYS A 57 17.76 2.57 4.91
CA LYS A 57 18.32 1.46 5.70
C LYS A 57 17.83 1.47 7.16
N GLN A 58 17.40 2.63 7.66
CA GLN A 58 16.89 2.77 9.02
C GLN A 58 15.53 2.10 9.18
N ILE A 59 14.63 2.25 8.20
CA ILE A 59 13.32 1.55 8.20
C ILE A 59 13.55 0.03 8.17
N VAL A 60 14.41 -0.44 7.26
CA VAL A 60 14.76 -1.87 7.15
C VAL A 60 15.33 -2.40 8.45
N LYS A 61 16.25 -1.66 9.07
CA LYS A 61 16.85 -2.05 10.35
C LYS A 61 15.79 -2.16 11.46
N TYR A 62 14.99 -1.13 11.68
CA TYR A 62 13.98 -1.16 12.74
C TYR A 62 12.95 -2.26 12.54
N TYR A 63 12.55 -2.49 11.30
CA TYR A 63 11.60 -3.53 10.99
C TYR A 63 12.21 -4.93 11.20
N THR A 64 13.42 -5.18 10.71
CA THR A 64 14.10 -6.47 10.92
C THR A 64 14.48 -6.72 12.39
N ASP A 65 14.83 -5.69 13.16
CA ASP A 65 15.08 -5.78 14.60
C ASP A 65 13.79 -6.14 15.35
N TYR A 66 12.65 -5.58 14.95
CA TYR A 66 11.33 -5.98 15.46
C TYR A 66 11.05 -7.46 15.16
N LEU A 67 11.25 -7.90 13.92
CA LEU A 67 11.02 -9.31 13.54
C LEU A 67 11.89 -10.26 14.38
N LYS A 68 13.18 -9.90 14.62
CA LYS A 68 14.09 -10.70 15.45
C LYS A 68 13.61 -10.79 16.89
N THR A 69 13.22 -9.66 17.46
CA THR A 69 12.77 -9.57 18.86
C THR A 69 11.52 -10.41 19.09
N ASN A 70 10.66 -10.56 18.08
CA ASN A 70 9.41 -11.31 18.16
C ASN A 70 9.52 -12.74 17.60
N GLY A 71 10.72 -13.23 17.26
CA GLY A 71 10.91 -14.59 16.74
C GLY A 71 10.30 -14.84 15.36
N LEU A 72 10.05 -13.78 14.59
CA LEU A 72 9.47 -13.83 13.24
C LEU A 72 10.52 -13.72 12.13
N TYR A 73 11.76 -13.44 12.49
CA TYR A 73 12.85 -13.26 11.54
C TYR A 73 13.36 -14.60 10.98
N ASN A 74 13.53 -14.67 9.67
CA ASN A 74 14.28 -15.70 8.97
C ASN A 74 15.49 -15.06 8.24
N GLU A 75 16.45 -15.87 7.81
CA GLU A 75 17.68 -15.38 7.16
C GLU A 75 17.44 -14.65 5.82
N GLU A 76 16.31 -14.89 5.17
CA GLU A 76 15.95 -14.27 3.89
C GLU A 76 15.67 -12.76 4.05
N TYR A 77 15.21 -12.34 5.24
CA TYR A 77 15.02 -10.92 5.59
C TYR A 77 16.30 -10.08 5.58
N LYS A 78 17.49 -10.69 5.52
CA LYS A 78 18.75 -9.95 5.37
C LYS A 78 18.77 -9.07 4.10
N ASN A 79 18.05 -9.50 3.06
CA ASN A 79 17.97 -8.79 1.78
C ASN A 79 16.60 -8.15 1.55
N LEU A 80 15.82 -7.89 2.62
CA LEU A 80 14.53 -7.23 2.53
C LEU A 80 14.62 -5.94 1.70
N SER A 81 13.74 -5.83 0.71
CA SER A 81 13.75 -4.75 -0.28
C SER A 81 12.44 -3.97 -0.30
N ASN A 82 11.31 -4.68 -0.25
CA ASN A 82 10.01 -4.05 -0.35
C ASN A 82 8.93 -4.87 0.36
N THR A 83 7.78 -4.23 0.53
CA THR A 83 6.58 -4.88 1.04
C THR A 83 5.40 -4.56 0.14
N LEU A 84 4.60 -5.58 -0.13
CA LEU A 84 3.32 -5.50 -0.80
C LEU A 84 2.24 -5.22 0.24
N CYS A 85 1.38 -4.27 -0.06
CA CYS A 85 0.23 -3.92 0.75
C CYS A 85 -1.00 -3.77 -0.15
N LEU A 86 -2.15 -4.00 0.45
CA LEU A 86 -3.44 -3.59 -0.09
C LEU A 86 -3.84 -2.27 0.54
N ILE A 87 -4.30 -1.30 -0.24
CA ILE A 87 -4.89 -0.09 0.29
C ILE A 87 -6.37 -0.08 -0.08
N GLU A 88 -7.21 0.10 0.93
CA GLU A 88 -8.62 0.35 0.73
C GLU A 88 -8.90 1.83 0.94
N PHE A 89 -9.75 2.39 0.09
CA PHE A 89 -10.25 3.75 0.20
C PHE A 89 -11.77 3.77 0.26
N LYS A 90 -12.28 4.70 1.07
CA LYS A 90 -13.68 5.14 1.09
C LYS A 90 -13.71 6.64 0.81
N ALA A 91 -13.92 7.00 -0.45
CA ALA A 91 -13.78 8.37 -0.94
C ALA A 91 -14.88 9.30 -0.42
N ASP A 92 -16.10 8.78 -0.23
CA ASP A 92 -17.22 9.47 0.40
C ASP A 92 -16.89 9.87 1.84
N GLU A 93 -16.31 8.96 2.61
CA GLU A 93 -15.88 9.19 3.99
C GLU A 93 -14.51 9.88 4.09
N ASN A 94 -13.78 10.04 2.97
CA ASN A 94 -12.40 10.49 2.93
C ASN A 94 -11.49 9.67 3.86
N LYS A 95 -11.66 8.33 3.83
CA LYS A 95 -10.91 7.39 4.67
C LYS A 95 -10.07 6.43 3.84
N TYR A 96 -9.04 5.91 4.47
CA TYR A 96 -8.21 4.84 3.96
C TYR A 96 -7.85 3.86 5.07
N ARG A 97 -7.46 2.64 4.69
CA ARG A 97 -6.69 1.73 5.55
C ARG A 97 -5.70 0.93 4.71
N VAL A 98 -4.61 0.49 5.32
CA VAL A 98 -3.56 -0.30 4.65
C VAL A 98 -3.49 -1.67 5.29
N ILE A 99 -3.53 -2.72 4.49
CA ILE A 99 -3.47 -4.10 4.91
C ILE A 99 -2.14 -4.68 4.39
N PRO A 100 -1.20 -5.01 5.28
CA PRO A 100 0.05 -5.67 4.88
C PRO A 100 -0.23 -7.03 4.24
N ALA A 101 0.55 -7.40 3.22
CA ALA A 101 0.46 -8.71 2.59
C ALA A 101 1.78 -9.46 2.69
N LEU A 102 2.74 -9.17 1.82
CA LEU A 102 3.95 -9.98 1.64
C LEU A 102 5.19 -9.11 1.61
N ASP A 103 6.28 -9.63 2.16
CA ASP A 103 7.62 -9.03 2.06
C ASP A 103 8.43 -9.72 0.97
N TYR A 104 9.29 -8.94 0.30
CA TYR A 104 10.14 -9.43 -0.77
C TYR A 104 11.61 -9.04 -0.58
N ASP A 105 12.49 -9.92 -1.02
CA ASP A 105 13.92 -9.64 -1.13
C ASP A 105 14.25 -8.76 -2.36
N ASN A 106 15.53 -8.39 -2.50
CA ASN A 106 16.02 -7.59 -3.63
C ASN A 106 16.07 -8.32 -4.98
N LYS A 107 15.75 -9.62 -5.01
CA LYS A 107 15.60 -10.43 -6.22
C LYS A 107 14.13 -10.63 -6.60
N GLY A 108 13.20 -10.17 -5.77
CA GLY A 108 11.76 -10.33 -5.98
C GLY A 108 11.20 -11.65 -5.48
N ASN A 109 11.93 -12.39 -4.63
CA ASN A 109 11.40 -13.57 -3.96
C ASN A 109 10.56 -13.15 -2.76
N GLU A 110 9.42 -13.80 -2.57
CA GLU A 110 8.63 -13.69 -1.34
C GLU A 110 9.40 -14.32 -0.18
N ILE A 111 9.51 -13.60 0.94
CA ILE A 111 10.29 -14.03 2.11
C ILE A 111 9.46 -14.14 3.39
N GLY A 112 8.19 -13.70 3.36
CA GLY A 112 7.27 -13.86 4.48
C GLY A 112 6.06 -12.93 4.42
N VAL A 113 5.16 -13.11 5.40
CA VAL A 113 4.00 -12.25 5.60
C VAL A 113 4.44 -10.93 6.24
N SER A 114 4.01 -9.82 5.66
CA SER A 114 4.41 -8.49 6.12
C SER A 114 3.82 -8.16 7.50
N LYS A 115 4.69 -7.66 8.39
CA LYS A 115 4.37 -7.04 9.67
C LYS A 115 4.76 -5.56 9.68
N ILE A 116 4.72 -4.90 8.51
CA ILE A 116 5.02 -3.47 8.37
C ILE A 116 4.04 -2.57 9.14
N ILE A 117 2.88 -3.13 9.48
CA ILE A 117 1.95 -2.64 10.49
C ILE A 117 1.80 -3.76 11.51
N THR A 118 2.07 -3.48 12.78
CA THR A 118 1.96 -4.44 13.87
C THR A 118 0.50 -4.65 14.27
N ASP A 119 0.25 -5.69 15.06
CA ASP A 119 -1.09 -6.01 15.55
C ASP A 119 -1.62 -4.92 16.50
N GLU A 120 -0.73 -4.13 17.13
CA GLU A 120 -1.05 -2.93 17.92
C GLU A 120 -1.25 -1.66 17.07
N GLY A 121 -1.20 -1.77 15.74
CA GLY A 121 -1.41 -0.67 14.79
C GLY A 121 -0.19 0.25 14.61
N THR A 122 0.99 -0.15 15.09
CA THR A 122 2.24 0.60 14.87
C THR A 122 2.75 0.36 13.46
N SER A 123 3.08 1.41 12.71
CA SER A 123 3.66 1.26 11.36
C SER A 123 5.11 1.70 11.33
N PHE A 124 5.95 0.93 10.63
CA PHE A 124 7.34 1.29 10.36
C PHE A 124 7.51 2.28 9.20
N ILE A 125 6.44 2.53 8.43
CA ILE A 125 6.37 3.63 7.47
C ILE A 125 5.49 4.72 8.08
N LYS A 126 6.10 5.88 8.35
CA LYS A 126 5.41 6.98 9.04
C LYS A 126 4.14 7.39 8.29
N GLY A 127 3.02 7.46 9.03
CA GLY A 127 1.74 7.93 8.50
C GLY A 127 0.93 6.90 7.74
N ILE A 128 1.35 5.63 7.71
CA ILE A 128 0.53 4.50 7.29
C ILE A 128 -0.24 3.95 8.50
N LYS A 129 -1.48 3.49 8.27
CA LYS A 129 -2.41 3.03 9.31
C LYS A 129 -3.15 1.78 8.86
N GLY A 130 -3.24 0.79 9.76
CA GLY A 130 -3.98 -0.46 9.56
C GLY A 130 -5.49 -0.30 9.73
N ASP A 131 -5.89 0.64 10.59
CA ASP A 131 -7.30 1.01 10.80
C ASP A 131 -7.75 2.17 9.91
N TRP A 132 -9.06 2.25 9.73
CA TRP A 132 -9.72 3.34 9.02
C TRP A 132 -9.30 4.71 9.55
N SER A 133 -8.57 5.45 8.72
CA SER A 133 -7.97 6.74 9.06
C SER A 133 -8.31 7.79 8.02
N SER A 134 -8.35 9.06 8.43
CA SER A 134 -8.69 10.16 7.51
C SER A 134 -7.56 10.43 6.51
N ILE A 135 -7.88 10.49 5.21
CA ILE A 135 -6.93 10.90 4.16
C ILE A 135 -6.49 12.37 4.31
N LYS A 136 -7.35 13.20 4.91
CA LYS A 136 -7.13 14.64 5.08
C LYS A 136 -6.20 14.97 6.25
N SER A 137 -5.89 14.00 7.12
CA SER A 137 -4.98 14.22 8.24
C SER A 137 -3.60 14.68 7.77
N SER A 138 -3.00 15.63 8.49
CA SER A 138 -1.62 16.08 8.25
C SER A 138 -0.62 14.94 8.41
N ASN A 139 -0.94 13.96 9.25
CA ASN A 139 -0.09 12.81 9.57
C ASN A 139 -0.20 11.66 8.56
N THR A 140 -1.16 11.70 7.64
CA THR A 140 -1.30 10.67 6.61
C THR A 140 -0.13 10.71 5.64
N ASN A 141 0.44 9.54 5.36
CA ASN A 141 1.61 9.40 4.49
C ASN A 141 1.33 10.00 3.10
N LYS A 142 2.33 10.69 2.54
CA LYS A 142 2.22 11.40 1.26
C LYS A 142 1.97 10.45 0.08
N ALA A 143 2.50 9.23 0.11
CA ALA A 143 2.23 8.21 -0.91
C ALA A 143 0.73 7.86 -0.94
N ILE A 144 0.12 7.65 0.24
CA ILE A 144 -1.32 7.37 0.35
C ILE A 144 -2.15 8.52 -0.23
N LYS A 145 -1.78 9.78 0.09
CA LYS A 145 -2.45 10.96 -0.49
C LYS A 145 -2.25 11.04 -2.01
N ALA A 146 -1.07 10.71 -2.51
CA ALA A 146 -0.77 10.72 -3.94
C ALA A 146 -1.62 9.68 -4.68
N ILE A 147 -1.75 8.46 -4.13
CA ILE A 147 -2.62 7.41 -4.68
C ILE A 147 -4.08 7.86 -4.66
N TYR A 148 -4.57 8.38 -3.53
CA TYR A 148 -5.94 8.86 -3.42
C TYR A 148 -6.24 9.95 -4.46
N ASN A 149 -5.33 10.92 -4.62
CA ASN A 149 -5.49 11.97 -5.62
C ASN A 149 -5.42 11.42 -7.05
N PHE A 150 -4.56 10.43 -7.30
CA PHE A 150 -4.45 9.78 -8.60
C PHE A 150 -5.76 9.06 -8.99
N LEU A 151 -6.43 8.42 -8.04
CA LEU A 151 -7.65 7.66 -8.29
C LEU A 151 -8.91 8.53 -8.35
N PHE A 152 -9.05 9.50 -7.44
CA PHE A 152 -10.32 10.21 -7.22
C PHE A 152 -10.31 11.68 -7.63
N LYS A 153 -9.13 12.30 -7.70
CA LYS A 153 -9.04 13.72 -8.08
C LYS A 153 -8.96 13.78 -9.60
N ARG A 154 -10.12 13.94 -10.25
CA ARG A 154 -10.18 14.30 -11.67
C ARG A 154 -9.29 15.53 -11.88
N LYS A 155 -8.44 15.50 -12.92
CA LYS A 155 -7.93 16.74 -13.49
C LYS A 155 -9.17 17.56 -13.85
N GLU A 156 -9.42 18.63 -13.12
CA GLU A 156 -10.19 19.72 -13.68
C GLU A 156 -9.37 20.21 -14.87
N ASP A 157 -9.93 20.04 -16.07
CA ASP A 157 -9.41 20.63 -17.30
C ASP A 157 -9.41 22.16 -17.22
#